data_AF-A0A950TDA4-F1
#
_entry.id   AF-A0A950TDA4-F1
#
_cell.length_a   1.000
_cell.length_b   1.000
_cell.length_c   1.000
_cell.angle_alpha   90.00
_cell.angle_beta   90.00
_cell.angle_gamma   90.00
#
_symmetry.space_group_name_H-M   'P 1'
#
loop_
_entity.id
_entity.type
_entity.pdbx_description
1 polymer ?
#
loop_
_entity_poly.entity_id
_entity_poly.type
_entity_poly.pdbx_seq_one_letter_code
_entity_poly.pdbx_strand_id
1 'polypeptide(L)'
;GFGVEPTGRHNDGCFLAVFKVDAFRPLAEFKREVTEFARYLKDTPLSEGSTGVFYPGEVEHLREQERRKNGIEIEDATWTTLRKLAAELKLTDLDFN
;
A
#
# COMPACT_ATOMS: atom_id res chain seq x y z
N GLY A 1 12.62 0.93 16.14
CA GLY A 1 13.84 1.33 15.42
C GLY A 1 15.03 0.70 16.09
N PHE A 2 16.24 0.92 15.54
CA PHE A 2 17.45 0.73 16.34
C PHE A 2 17.30 1.59 17.60
N GLY A 3 17.47 1.00 18.78
CA GLY A 3 17.43 1.74 20.04
C GLY A 3 18.67 2.63 20.17
N VAL A 4 19.11 2.86 21.41
CA VAL A 4 20.36 3.59 21.68
C VAL A 4 21.60 2.85 21.14
N GLU A 5 21.49 1.54 20.91
CA GLU A 5 22.56 0.69 20.39
C GLU A 5 22.22 0.14 18.99
N PRO A 6 23.00 0.48 17.93
CA PRO A 6 22.76 0.01 16.56
C PRO A 6 22.86 -1.50 16.36
N THR A 7 23.61 -2.20 17.22
CA THR A 7 23.70 -3.68 17.25
C THR A 7 22.67 -4.33 18.17
N GLY A 8 21.90 -3.50 18.89
CA GLY A 8 20.87 -3.97 19.80
C GLY A 8 19.67 -4.55 19.05
N ARG A 9 18.88 -5.36 19.76
CA ARG A 9 17.63 -5.89 19.20
C ARG A 9 16.70 -4.73 18.81
N HIS A 10 16.10 -4.85 17.63
CA HIS A 10 15.04 -3.96 17.20
C HIS A 10 13.91 -3.97 18.22
N ASN A 11 13.53 -2.78 18.70
CA ASN A 11 12.39 -2.60 19.58
C ASN A 11 11.32 -1.82 18.83
N ASP A 12 10.56 -2.54 18.01
CA ASP A 12 9.45 -1.99 17.22
C ASP A 12 8.13 -2.30 17.95
N GLY A 13 7.55 -1.28 18.55
CA GLY A 13 6.20 -1.36 19.13
C GLY A 13 5.15 -1.04 18.08
N CYS A 14 4.06 -1.82 18.06
CA CYS A 14 2.91 -1.55 17.21
C CYS A 14 1.65 -1.40 18.08
N PHE A 15 0.81 -0.42 17.76
CA PHE A 15 -0.52 -0.27 18.33
C PHE A 15 -1.54 -0.43 17.20
N LEU A 16 -2.55 -1.27 17.43
CA LEU A 16 -3.65 -1.47 16.50
C LEU A 16 -4.97 -1.18 17.22
N ALA A 17 -5.83 -0.39 16.59
CA ALA A 17 -7.19 -0.12 17.04
C ALA A 17 -8.19 -0.52 15.95
N VAL A 18 -9.24 -1.24 16.35
CA VAL A 18 -10.31 -1.69 15.46
C VAL A 18 -11.64 -1.23 16.03
N PHE A 19 -12.41 -0.49 15.21
CA PHE A 19 -13.70 0.05 15.60
C PHE A 19 -14.80 -0.60 14.79
N LYS A 20 -15.76 -1.21 15.48
CA LYS A 20 -16.95 -1.79 14.88
C LYS A 20 -17.94 -0.68 14.48
N VAL A 21 -17.96 -0.29 13.21
CA VAL A 21 -18.75 0.87 12.71
C VAL A 21 -20.25 0.74 13.03
N ASP A 22 -20.83 -0.45 12.86
CA ASP A 22 -22.25 -0.72 13.12
C ASP A 22 -22.63 -0.69 14.60
N ALA A 23 -21.66 -0.57 15.52
CA ALA A 23 -21.91 -0.25 16.92
C ALA A 23 -22.23 1.25 17.14
N PHE A 24 -21.92 2.12 16.18
CA PHE A 24 -22.11 3.57 16.28
C PHE A 24 -23.25 4.07 15.39
N ARG A 25 -23.42 3.48 14.20
CA ARG A 25 -24.46 3.88 13.23
C ARG A 25 -24.68 2.81 12.15
N PRO A 26 -25.79 2.83 11.39
CA PRO A 26 -26.02 1.87 10.31
C PRO A 26 -24.88 1.83 9.30
N LEU A 27 -24.32 0.65 9.05
CA LEU A 27 -23.16 0.47 8.18
C LEU A 27 -23.41 0.96 6.75
N ALA A 28 -24.62 0.73 6.22
CA ALA A 28 -24.98 1.15 4.87
C ALA A 28 -24.95 2.67 4.72
N GLU A 29 -25.44 3.39 5.74
CA GLU A 29 -25.46 4.85 5.76
C GLU A 29 -24.04 5.43 5.87
N PHE A 30 -23.21 4.86 6.75
CA PHE A 30 -21.80 5.24 6.86
C PHE A 30 -21.05 5.07 5.53
N LYS A 31 -21.22 3.92 4.84
CA LYS A 31 -20.59 3.67 3.54
C LYS A 31 -21.06 4.67 2.48
N ARG A 32 -22.35 5.01 2.46
CA ARG A 32 -22.91 6.01 1.54
C ARG A 32 -22.26 7.37 1.76
N GLU A 33 -22.18 7.83 3.00
CA GLU A 33 -21.59 9.14 3.32
C GLU A 33 -20.08 9.21 3.04
N VAL A 34 -19.32 8.15 3.34
CA VAL A 34 -17.90 8.08 2.97
C VAL A 34 -17.73 8.15 1.45
N THR A 35 -18.63 7.52 0.70
CA THR A 35 -18.64 7.58 -0.77
C THR A 35 -19.00 8.97 -1.29
N GLU A 36 -19.97 9.63 -0.67
CA GLU A 36 -20.35 11.02 -0.99
C GLU A 36 -19.21 11.99 -0.68
N PHE A 37 -18.51 11.80 0.45
CA PHE A 37 -17.33 12.57 0.80
C PHE A 37 -16.18 12.38 -0.19
N ALA A 38 -15.90 11.13 -0.58
CA ALA A 38 -14.90 10.85 -1.61
C ALA A 38 -15.24 11.57 -2.92
N ARG A 39 -16.49 11.53 -3.37
CA ARG A 39 -16.95 12.28 -4.57
C ARG A 39 -16.73 13.77 -4.42
N TYR A 40 -17.13 14.34 -3.29
CA TYR A 40 -16.92 15.76 -3.00
C TYR A 40 -15.43 16.17 -3.09
N LEU A 41 -14.51 15.34 -2.57
CA LEU A 41 -13.07 15.58 -2.73
C LEU A 41 -12.66 15.58 -4.21
N LYS A 42 -13.15 14.61 -5.00
CA LYS A 42 -12.85 14.53 -6.44
C LYS A 42 -13.36 15.73 -7.24
N ASP A 43 -14.45 16.36 -6.78
CA ASP A 43 -15.06 17.54 -7.42
C ASP A 43 -14.34 18.85 -7.08
N THR A 44 -13.32 18.82 -6.23
CA THR A 44 -12.55 20.01 -5.84
C THR A 44 -11.80 20.58 -7.07
N PRO A 45 -11.88 21.90 -7.33
CA PRO A 45 -11.13 22.52 -8.43
C PRO A 45 -9.64 22.19 -8.36
N LEU A 46 -9.08 21.79 -9.50
CA LEU A 46 -7.67 21.42 -9.59
C LEU A 46 -6.78 22.65 -9.48
N SER A 47 -5.68 22.52 -8.74
CA SER A 47 -4.58 23.48 -8.82
C SER A 47 -3.90 23.39 -10.20
N GLU A 48 -3.26 24.47 -10.62
CA GLU A 48 -2.48 24.49 -11.87
C GLU A 48 -1.47 23.32 -11.90
N GLY A 49 -1.46 22.59 -13.01
CA GLY A 49 -0.57 21.43 -13.21
C GLY A 49 -0.96 20.16 -12.45
N SER A 50 -2.05 20.15 -11.67
CA SER A 50 -2.51 18.94 -10.98
C SER A 50 -3.19 17.96 -11.94
N THR A 51 -2.92 16.67 -11.76
CA THR A 51 -3.57 15.58 -12.51
C THR A 51 -4.88 15.10 -11.88
N GLY A 52 -5.21 15.61 -10.68
CA GLY A 52 -6.43 15.22 -9.96
C GLY A 52 -6.30 15.40 -8.45
N VAL A 53 -7.44 15.44 -7.76
CA VAL A 53 -7.50 15.28 -6.31
C VAL A 53 -7.64 13.78 -5.99
N PHE A 54 -6.89 13.28 -5.03
CA PHE A 54 -6.93 11.87 -4.62
C PHE A 54 -7.19 11.76 -3.12
N TYR A 55 -7.98 10.76 -2.71
CA TYR A 55 -8.14 10.42 -1.30
C TYR A 55 -7.16 9.30 -0.89
N PRO A 56 -6.82 9.19 0.41
CA PRO A 56 -5.91 8.15 0.88
C PRO A 56 -6.36 6.74 0.46
N GLY A 57 -5.46 5.99 -0.20
CA GLY A 57 -5.72 4.65 -0.72
C GLY A 57 -6.14 4.59 -2.19
N GLU A 58 -6.55 5.70 -2.82
CA GLU A 58 -6.97 5.71 -4.22
C GLU A 58 -5.81 5.39 -5.18
N VAL A 59 -4.67 6.05 -5.00
CA VAL A 59 -3.48 5.83 -5.84
C VAL A 59 -2.96 4.40 -5.69
N GLU A 60 -2.95 3.88 -4.47
CA GLU A 60 -2.57 2.51 -4.17
C GLU A 60 -3.52 1.51 -4.82
N HIS A 61 -4.83 1.74 -4.77
CA HIS A 61 -5.83 0.90 -5.42
C HIS A 61 -5.69 0.89 -6.94
N LEU A 62 -5.40 2.05 -7.56
CA LEU A 62 -5.17 2.14 -9.00
C LEU A 62 -3.89 1.40 -9.42
N ARG A 63 -2.80 1.58 -8.67
CA ARG A 63 -1.53 0.87 -8.90
C ARG A 63 -1.66 -0.64 -8.67
N GLU A 64 -2.45 -1.06 -7.68
CA GLU A 64 -2.70 -2.47 -7.41
C GLU A 64 -3.45 -3.14 -8.56
N GLN A 65 -4.50 -2.51 -9.10
CA GLN A 65 -5.22 -3.00 -10.27
C GLN A 65 -4.33 -3.09 -11.51
N GLU A 66 -3.51 -2.06 -11.75
CA GLU A 66 -2.56 -2.01 -12.86
C GLU A 66 -1.54 -3.16 -12.76
N ARG A 67 -0.88 -3.29 -11.61
CA ARG A 67 0.12 -4.34 -11.36
C ARG A 67 -0.44 -5.75 -11.33
N ARG A 68 -1.69 -5.92 -10.89
CA ARG A 68 -2.37 -7.21 -10.95
C ARG A 68 -2.60 -7.66 -12.39
N LYS A 69 -2.80 -6.72 -13.31
CA LYS A 69 -2.99 -6.99 -14.74
C LYS A 69 -1.68 -7.12 -15.50
N ASN A 70 -0.72 -6.25 -15.23
CA ASN A 70 0.47 -6.06 -16.07
C ASN A 70 1.76 -6.61 -15.43
N GLY A 71 1.71 -7.07 -14.19
CA GLY A 71 2.88 -7.45 -13.41
C GLY A 71 3.46 -6.28 -12.61
N ILE A 72 4.40 -6.58 -11.72
CA ILE A 72 5.11 -5.58 -10.90
C ILE A 72 6.48 -5.37 -11.54
N GLU A 73 6.77 -4.14 -11.97
CA GLU A 73 8.12 -3.77 -12.38
C GLU A 73 9.07 -3.83 -11.18
N ILE A 74 10.18 -4.54 -11.36
CA ILE A 74 11.25 -4.70 -10.38
C ILE A 74 12.56 -4.31 -11.06
N GLU A 75 13.34 -3.45 -10.40
CA GLU A 75 14.63 -2.99 -10.92
C GLU A 75 15.63 -4.15 -11.07
N ASP A 76 16.49 -4.08 -12.09
CA ASP A 76 17.51 -5.11 -12.38
C ASP A 76 18.43 -5.42 -11.19
N ALA A 77 18.77 -4.41 -10.39
CA ALA A 77 19.57 -4.57 -9.19
C ALA A 77 18.86 -5.40 -8.11
N THR A 78 17.55 -5.17 -7.94
CA THR A 78 16.70 -5.97 -7.05
C THR A 78 16.57 -7.39 -7.55
N TRP A 79 16.34 -7.58 -8.86
CA TRP A 79 16.32 -8.92 -9.47
C TRP A 79 17.62 -9.68 -9.26
N THR A 80 18.75 -9.02 -9.45
CA THR A 80 20.08 -9.61 -9.22
C THR A 80 20.24 -10.09 -7.78
N THR A 81 19.79 -9.29 -6.82
CA THR A 81 19.84 -9.64 -5.39
C THR A 81 18.94 -10.84 -5.08
N LEU A 82 17.72 -10.86 -5.61
CA LEU A 82 16.77 -11.97 -5.42
C LEU A 82 17.29 -13.28 -6.03
N ARG A 83 17.85 -13.25 -7.25
CA ARG A 83 18.42 -14.44 -7.90
C ARG A 83 19.62 -14.99 -7.13
N LYS A 84 20.50 -14.11 -6.62
CA LYS A 84 21.62 -14.52 -5.77
C LYS A 84 21.13 -15.23 -4.50
N LEU A 85 20.14 -14.65 -3.82
CA LEU A 85 19.54 -15.25 -2.63
C LEU A 85 18.90 -16.61 -2.95
N ALA A 86 18.18 -16.72 -4.07
CA ALA A 86 17.58 -17.98 -4.51
C ALA A 86 18.66 -19.07 -4.75
N ALA A 87 19.80 -18.71 -5.35
CA ALA A 87 20.91 -19.64 -5.54
C ALA A 87 21.54 -20.11 -4.22
N GLU A 88 21.77 -19.18 -3.27
CA GLU A 88 22.29 -19.51 -1.93
C GLU A 88 21.36 -20.48 -1.18
N LEU A 89 20.04 -20.28 -1.32
CA LEU A 89 19.02 -21.12 -0.71
C LEU A 89 18.64 -22.36 -1.52
N LYS A 90 19.28 -22.57 -2.69
CA LYS A 90 19.00 -23.68 -3.63
C LYS A 90 17.53 -23.73 -4.11
N LEU A 91 16.92 -22.56 -4.32
CA LEU A 91 15.56 -22.38 -4.86
C LEU A 91 15.60 -22.06 -6.35
N THR A 92 16.25 -22.93 -7.14
CA THR A 92 16.56 -22.66 -8.56
C THR A 92 15.37 -22.80 -9.52
N ASP A 93 14.23 -23.29 -9.03
CA ASP A 93 13.03 -23.53 -9.85
C ASP A 93 12.08 -22.33 -9.91
N LEU A 94 12.48 -21.18 -9.39
CA LEU A 94 11.69 -19.96 -9.44
C LEU A 94 11.81 -19.33 -10.84
N ASP A 95 10.69 -19.32 -11.56
CA ASP A 95 10.58 -18.62 -12.82
C ASP A 95 10.48 -17.10 -12.56
N PHE A 96 11.51 -16.36 -12.94
CA PHE A 96 11.63 -14.92 -12.75
C PHE A 96 11.26 -14.13 -14.02
N ASN A 97 10.53 -14.77 -14.93
CA ASN A 97 10.00 -14.16 -16.16
C ASN A 97 8.84 -13.21 -15.89
#